data_AF-A0A2H0TEI5-F1
#
_entry.id   AF-A0A2H0TEI5-F1
#
_cell.length_a   1.000
_cell.length_b   1.000
_cell.length_c   1.000
_cell.angle_alpha   90.00
_cell.angle_beta   90.00
_cell.angle_gamma   90.00
#
_symmetry.space_group_name_H-M   'P 1'
#
loop_
_entity.id
_entity.type
_entity.pdbx_description
1 polymer ?
#
loop_
_entity_poly.entity_id
_entity_poly.type
_entity_poly.pdbx_seq_one_letter_code
_entity_poly.pdbx_strand_id
1 'polypeptide(L)'
;MFPTMRIIKKIKRRIGYEIKRTVRLLGYELFSKKKGYNYIPGIFGADTWRLMDIRESEPFGRLAEEVSREGRTLLGHDRLYTIYQAIENAVKNSAGKFCMAEVGVYRGGTSKFMTKAALFFSEDAEMYSIDTFEGHSAKDIAPIDSNTHSAGKFNHASHEDVKKYLSGLPITAIKGRIEDVSHTTADKKFNVVHIDTDLYGPTKYSLGFFGKRLATEGGGHYCR
;
A
#
# COMPACT_ATOMS: atom_id res chain seq x y z
N MET A 1 -20.65 4.48 42.31
CA MET A 1 -20.74 3.52 41.19
C MET A 1 -21.64 2.36 41.61
N PHE A 2 -22.85 2.29 41.07
CA PHE A 2 -23.97 1.51 41.63
C PHE A 2 -23.72 -0.01 41.72
N PRO A 3 -24.10 -0.68 42.84
CA PRO A 3 -23.85 -2.11 43.10
C PRO A 3 -24.47 -3.06 42.06
N THR A 4 -25.54 -2.63 41.39
CA THR A 4 -26.23 -3.35 40.30
C THR A 4 -25.34 -3.60 39.08
N MET A 5 -24.49 -2.65 38.68
CA MET A 5 -23.55 -2.83 37.56
C MET A 5 -22.48 -3.90 37.83
N ARG A 6 -22.09 -4.09 39.09
CA ARG A 6 -21.12 -5.12 39.51
C ARG A 6 -21.72 -6.52 39.44
N ILE A 7 -22.99 -6.66 39.83
CA ILE A 7 -23.73 -7.92 39.79
C ILE A 7 -23.97 -8.35 38.34
N ILE A 8 -24.43 -7.43 37.48
CA ILE A 8 -24.64 -7.71 36.05
C ILE A 8 -23.34 -8.12 35.35
N LYS A 9 -22.21 -7.47 35.68
CA LYS A 9 -20.89 -7.87 35.18
C LYS A 9 -20.50 -9.29 35.62
N LYS A 10 -20.73 -9.65 36.88
CA LYS A 10 -20.46 -11.01 37.40
C LYS A 10 -21.31 -12.06 36.68
N ILE A 11 -22.60 -11.79 36.48
CA ILE A 11 -23.52 -12.69 35.79
C ILE A 11 -23.09 -12.89 34.33
N LYS A 12 -22.83 -11.80 33.59
CA LYS A 12 -22.35 -11.88 32.21
C LYS A 12 -21.02 -12.65 32.10
N ARG A 13 -20.10 -12.47 33.05
CA ARG A 13 -18.85 -13.22 33.11
C ARG A 13 -19.09 -14.72 33.28
N ARG A 14 -19.99 -15.10 34.20
CA ARG A 14 -20.28 -16.50 34.49
C ARG A 14 -21.00 -17.18 33.32
N ILE A 15 -21.97 -16.51 32.71
CA ILE A 15 -22.65 -16.99 31.49
C ILE A 15 -21.64 -17.16 30.35
N GLY A 16 -20.79 -16.15 30.12
CA GLY A 16 -19.74 -16.24 29.09
C GLY A 16 -18.76 -17.38 29.32
N TYR A 17 -18.45 -17.69 30.59
CA TYR A 17 -17.61 -18.83 30.96
C TYR A 17 -18.28 -20.17 30.65
N GLU A 18 -19.54 -20.37 31.06
CA GLU A 18 -20.26 -21.63 30.80
C GLU A 18 -20.50 -21.86 29.30
N ILE A 19 -20.79 -20.81 28.53
CA ILE A 19 -20.91 -20.89 27.07
C ILE A 19 -19.58 -21.33 26.45
N LYS A 20 -18.47 -20.68 26.82
CA LYS A 20 -17.14 -21.06 26.32
C LYS A 20 -16.78 -22.49 26.68
N ARG A 21 -17.09 -22.92 27.91
CA ARG A 21 -16.84 -24.29 28.38
C ARG A 21 -17.63 -25.32 27.58
N THR A 22 -18.93 -25.07 27.36
CA THR A 22 -19.82 -25.97 26.61
C THR A 22 -19.37 -26.09 25.15
N VAL A 23 -19.04 -24.97 24.51
CA VAL A 23 -18.60 -24.96 23.11
C VAL A 23 -17.23 -25.64 22.95
N ARG A 24 -16.36 -25.56 23.97
CA ARG A 24 -15.09 -26.30 24.00
C ARG A 24 -15.27 -27.81 24.09
N LEU A 25 -16.28 -28.29 24.82
CA LEU A 25 -16.62 -29.72 24.87
C LEU A 25 -17.09 -30.25 23.50
N LEU A 26 -17.62 -29.38 22.64
CA LEU A 26 -18.03 -29.70 21.27
C LEU A 26 -16.87 -29.57 20.26
N GLY A 27 -15.63 -29.33 20.71
CA GLY A 27 -14.46 -29.18 19.84
C GLY A 27 -14.31 -27.79 19.20
N TYR A 28 -15.08 -26.80 19.63
CA TYR A 28 -15.02 -25.43 19.10
C TYR A 28 -14.43 -24.45 20.12
N GLU A 29 -13.78 -23.38 19.66
CA GLU A 29 -13.23 -22.34 20.53
C GLU A 29 -13.89 -20.98 20.27
N LEU A 30 -14.34 -20.32 21.34
CA LEU A 30 -15.07 -19.05 21.28
C LEU A 30 -14.20 -17.88 21.75
N PHE A 31 -13.93 -16.97 20.83
CA PHE A 31 -13.21 -15.73 21.08
C PHE A 31 -14.16 -14.53 21.03
N SER A 32 -13.94 -13.55 21.91
CA SER A 32 -14.64 -12.26 21.82
C SER A 32 -14.14 -11.54 20.58
N LYS A 33 -15.04 -11.19 19.65
CA LYS A 33 -14.71 -10.41 18.46
C LYS A 33 -14.13 -9.05 18.85
N LYS A 34 -12.92 -8.77 18.41
CA LYS A 34 -12.21 -7.49 18.49
C LYS A 34 -12.21 -6.87 17.10
N LYS A 35 -12.54 -5.60 17.02
CA LYS A 35 -12.53 -4.84 15.75
C LYS A 35 -11.09 -4.79 15.23
N GLY A 36 -10.86 -5.16 13.96
CA GLY A 36 -9.54 -5.13 13.32
C GLY A 36 -8.65 -6.36 13.56
N TYR A 37 -9.18 -7.46 14.11
CA TYR A 37 -8.42 -8.70 14.32
C TYR A 37 -8.88 -9.78 13.33
N ASN A 38 -7.92 -10.47 12.71
CA ASN A 38 -8.14 -11.72 12.00
C ASN A 38 -8.02 -12.88 13.00
N TYR A 39 -9.05 -13.74 13.04
CA TYR A 39 -9.05 -14.93 13.90
C TYR A 39 -8.59 -16.12 13.07
N ILE A 40 -7.41 -16.65 13.38
CA ILE A 40 -6.85 -17.83 12.72
C ILE A 40 -6.92 -19.01 13.71
N PRO A 41 -7.90 -19.93 13.56
CA PRO A 41 -7.99 -21.10 14.41
C PRO A 41 -6.73 -21.96 14.25
N GLY A 42 -6.01 -22.23 15.36
CA GLY A 42 -4.80 -23.06 15.36
C GLY A 42 -3.47 -22.31 15.25
N ILE A 43 -3.48 -21.00 14.99
CA ILE A 43 -2.28 -20.15 15.06
C ILE A 43 -2.50 -19.11 16.16
N PHE A 44 -2.60 -19.56 17.41
CA PHE A 44 -1.85 -18.85 18.44
C PHE A 44 -0.42 -19.29 18.22
N GLY A 45 0.28 -18.66 17.27
CA GLY A 45 1.73 -18.77 17.25
C GLY A 45 2.17 -18.46 18.68
N ALA A 46 2.89 -19.38 19.31
CA ALA A 46 3.41 -19.22 20.65
C ALA A 46 4.30 -17.97 20.78
N ASP A 47 4.45 -17.19 19.71
CA ASP A 47 5.28 -16.02 19.56
C ASP A 47 4.51 -14.83 18.93
N THR A 48 3.17 -14.79 19.00
CA THR A 48 2.41 -13.63 18.47
C THR A 48 2.78 -12.31 19.15
N TRP A 49 3.29 -12.35 20.38
CA TRP A 49 3.90 -11.20 21.05
C TRP A 49 5.23 -10.75 20.43
N ARG A 50 5.86 -11.56 19.56
CA ARG A 50 7.03 -11.18 18.76
C ARG A 50 6.64 -10.45 17.47
N LEU A 51 5.36 -10.46 17.08
CA LEU A 51 4.90 -9.68 15.94
C LEU A 51 4.96 -8.21 16.32
N MET A 52 5.79 -7.46 15.62
CA MET A 52 5.86 -6.01 15.76
C MET A 52 4.56 -5.39 15.24
N ASP A 53 3.99 -4.46 16.02
CA ASP A 53 2.94 -3.60 15.49
C ASP A 53 3.60 -2.58 14.55
N ILE A 54 3.45 -2.82 13.24
CA ILE A 54 4.03 -1.95 12.22
C ILE A 54 3.58 -0.50 12.38
N ARG A 55 2.41 -0.22 12.96
CA ARG A 55 1.92 1.16 13.17
C ARG A 55 2.74 1.92 14.19
N GLU A 56 3.46 1.22 15.06
CA GLU A 56 4.37 1.79 16.05
C GLU A 56 5.82 1.85 15.54
N SER A 57 6.11 1.33 14.34
CA SER A 57 7.46 1.33 13.75
C SER A 57 7.77 2.70 13.15
N GLU A 58 8.65 3.47 13.78
CA GLU A 58 9.13 4.73 13.20
C GLU A 58 10.27 4.51 12.19
N PRO A 59 10.33 5.29 11.10
CA PRO A 59 9.40 6.36 10.71
C PRO A 59 8.10 5.89 10.03
N PHE A 60 7.97 4.60 9.70
CA PHE A 60 6.89 4.08 8.87
C PHE A 60 5.48 4.43 9.39
N GLY A 61 5.20 4.19 10.68
CA GLY A 61 3.88 4.36 11.29
C GLY A 61 3.35 5.78 11.13
N ARG A 62 4.16 6.79 11.46
CA ARG A 62 3.84 8.21 11.24
C ARG A 62 3.56 8.53 9.78
N LEU A 63 4.37 8.03 8.85
CA LEU A 63 4.20 8.28 7.41
C LEU A 63 2.93 7.61 6.86
N ALA A 64 2.66 6.37 7.26
CA ALA A 64 1.49 5.61 6.85
C ALA A 64 0.20 6.21 7.40
N GLU A 65 0.20 6.67 8.66
CA GLU A 65 -0.94 7.34 9.28
C GLU A 65 -1.24 8.68 8.60
N GLU A 66 -0.22 9.44 8.21
CA GLU A 66 -0.39 10.70 7.47
C GLU A 66 -1.20 10.48 6.19
N VAL A 67 -0.75 9.58 5.31
CA VAL A 67 -1.42 9.35 4.02
C VAL A 67 -2.75 8.63 4.16
N SER A 68 -2.91 7.81 5.20
CA SER A 68 -4.18 7.15 5.54
C SER A 68 -5.24 8.17 5.94
N ARG A 69 -4.88 9.15 6.78
CA ARG A 69 -5.80 10.22 7.22
C ARG A 69 -6.20 11.15 6.08
N GLU A 70 -5.31 11.37 5.13
CA GLU A 70 -5.60 12.18 3.94
C GLU A 70 -6.59 11.48 2.98
N GLY A 71 -6.72 10.16 3.06
CA GLY A 71 -7.69 9.39 2.26
C GLY A 71 -7.38 9.44 0.75
N ARG A 72 -6.10 9.60 0.39
CA ARG A 72 -5.63 9.75 -1.01
C ARG A 72 -4.85 8.53 -1.52
N THR A 73 -4.78 7.47 -0.73
CA THR A 73 -4.36 6.12 -1.14
C THR A 73 -5.44 5.11 -0.78
N LEU A 74 -5.54 4.03 -1.55
CA LEU A 74 -6.41 2.89 -1.24
C LEU A 74 -5.63 1.75 -0.57
N LEU A 75 -4.33 1.91 -0.34
CA LEU A 75 -3.47 0.90 0.26
C LEU A 75 -3.62 0.91 1.79
N GLY A 76 -3.71 -0.30 2.36
CA GLY A 76 -3.63 -0.51 3.80
C GLY A 76 -2.19 -0.43 4.33
N HIS A 77 -2.05 -0.35 5.65
CA HIS A 77 -0.75 -0.29 6.32
C HIS A 77 0.16 -1.47 5.97
N ASP A 78 -0.41 -2.66 5.77
CA ASP A 78 0.31 -3.87 5.36
C ASP A 78 1.03 -3.70 4.01
N ARG A 79 0.33 -3.14 3.00
CA ARG A 79 0.92 -2.89 1.69
C ARG A 79 1.90 -1.74 1.71
N LEU A 80 1.56 -0.65 2.42
CA LEU A 80 2.47 0.47 2.63
C LEU A 80 3.75 0.01 3.33
N TYR A 81 3.66 -0.91 4.29
CA TYR A 81 4.84 -1.45 4.97
C TYR A 81 5.71 -2.29 4.04
N THR A 82 5.10 -3.07 3.15
CA THR A 82 5.84 -3.81 2.12
C THR A 82 6.62 -2.86 1.20
N ILE A 83 5.98 -1.80 0.73
CA ILE A 83 6.61 -0.75 -0.08
C ILE A 83 7.73 -0.06 0.70
N TYR A 84 7.49 0.28 1.97
CA TYR A 84 8.47 0.89 2.84
C TYR A 84 9.73 0.03 3.02
N GLN A 85 9.56 -1.26 3.30
CA GLN A 85 10.68 -2.19 3.42
C GLN A 85 11.45 -2.33 2.10
N ALA A 86 10.76 -2.31 0.96
CA ALA A 86 11.40 -2.32 -0.35
C ALA A 86 12.24 -1.06 -0.58
N ILE A 87 11.71 0.12 -0.23
CA ILE A 87 12.43 1.40 -0.30
C ILE A 87 13.63 1.41 0.65
N GLU A 88 13.43 1.07 1.91
CA GLU A 88 14.49 1.05 2.92
C GLU A 88 15.66 0.14 2.46
N ASN A 89 15.34 -1.06 2.00
CA ASN A 89 16.35 -1.99 1.52
C ASN A 89 17.03 -1.48 0.25
N ALA A 90 16.27 -0.91 -0.70
CA ALA A 90 16.84 -0.39 -1.94
C ALA A 90 17.78 0.78 -1.68
N VAL A 91 17.40 1.74 -0.81
CA VAL A 91 18.25 2.89 -0.46
C VAL A 91 19.56 2.42 0.20
N LYS A 92 19.49 1.47 1.14
CA LYS A 92 20.68 0.93 1.81
C LYS A 92 21.67 0.24 0.86
N ASN A 93 21.22 -0.19 -0.31
CA ASN A 93 22.01 -0.93 -1.29
C ASN A 93 22.21 -0.15 -2.60
N SER A 94 21.82 1.12 -2.67
CA SER A 94 22.02 1.97 -3.84
C SER A 94 23.23 2.87 -3.67
N ALA A 95 24.06 2.98 -4.70
CA ALA A 95 25.04 4.05 -4.82
C ALA A 95 24.46 5.23 -5.65
N GLY A 96 24.57 6.45 -5.12
CA GLY A 96 24.19 7.67 -5.83
C GLY A 96 22.71 8.01 -5.76
N LYS A 97 22.19 8.65 -6.82
CA LYS A 97 20.84 9.21 -6.86
C LYS A 97 19.78 8.12 -6.77
N PHE A 98 18.83 8.28 -5.85
CA PHE A 98 17.76 7.31 -5.62
C PHE A 98 16.51 7.68 -6.44
N CYS A 99 16.19 6.91 -7.47
CA CYS A 99 15.12 7.22 -8.39
C CYS A 99 14.00 6.17 -8.31
N MET A 100 12.75 6.64 -8.21
CA MET A 100 11.58 5.79 -8.07
C MET A 100 10.53 6.09 -9.15
N ALA A 101 9.64 5.13 -9.40
CA ALA A 101 8.45 5.37 -10.19
C ALA A 101 7.21 4.67 -9.62
N GLU A 102 6.04 5.27 -9.88
CA GLU A 102 4.73 4.65 -9.68
C GLU A 102 3.93 4.73 -10.98
N VAL A 103 3.31 3.61 -11.36
CA VAL A 103 2.34 3.55 -12.46
C VAL A 103 0.98 3.18 -11.88
N GLY A 104 0.00 4.06 -12.07
CA GLY A 104 -1.28 3.97 -11.34
C GLY A 104 -1.19 4.73 -10.02
N VAL A 105 -1.36 6.04 -10.09
CA VAL A 105 -1.14 7.00 -9.00
C VAL A 105 -2.45 7.34 -8.28
N TYR A 106 -3.57 7.28 -9.00
CA TYR A 106 -4.88 7.71 -8.51
C TYR A 106 -4.81 9.12 -7.91
N ARG A 107 -5.01 9.27 -6.59
CA ARG A 107 -5.04 10.55 -5.88
C ARG A 107 -3.67 10.94 -5.29
N GLY A 108 -2.62 10.16 -5.53
CA GLY A 108 -1.22 10.48 -5.21
C GLY A 108 -0.75 10.11 -3.80
N GLY A 109 -1.61 9.52 -2.96
CA GLY A 109 -1.23 9.21 -1.57
C GLY A 109 -0.06 8.23 -1.47
N THR A 110 0.01 7.24 -2.36
CA THR A 110 1.11 6.29 -2.41
C THR A 110 2.40 6.95 -2.92
N SER A 111 2.35 7.78 -3.98
CA SER A 111 3.53 8.54 -4.42
C SER A 111 4.11 9.44 -3.31
N LYS A 112 3.24 10.14 -2.56
CA LYS A 112 3.64 10.95 -1.42
C LYS A 112 4.32 10.10 -0.35
N PHE A 113 3.72 8.96 0.01
CA PHE A 113 4.27 8.03 0.98
C PHE A 113 5.65 7.52 0.56
N MET A 114 5.79 6.99 -0.67
CA MET A 114 7.04 6.48 -1.20
C MET A 114 8.14 7.54 -1.15
N THR A 115 7.83 8.76 -1.60
CA THR A 115 8.79 9.87 -1.63
C THR A 115 9.25 10.26 -0.22
N LYS A 116 8.32 10.39 0.73
CA LYS A 116 8.68 10.68 2.13
C LYS A 116 9.45 9.57 2.80
N ALA A 117 9.13 8.31 2.50
CA ALA A 117 9.87 7.15 3.00
C ALA A 117 11.32 7.16 2.48
N ALA A 118 11.51 7.40 1.17
CA ALA A 118 12.85 7.47 0.58
C ALA A 118 13.65 8.66 1.11
N LEU A 119 13.04 9.84 1.24
CA LEU A 119 13.69 11.04 1.79
C LEU A 119 14.14 10.90 3.24
N PHE A 120 13.58 9.93 3.99
CA PHE A 120 14.09 9.62 5.32
C PHE A 120 15.48 8.97 5.29
N PHE A 121 15.82 8.27 4.20
CA PHE A 121 17.07 7.53 4.05
C PHE A 121 18.04 8.13 3.01
N SER A 122 17.55 8.97 2.10
CA SER A 122 18.31 9.54 0.99
C SER A 122 17.79 10.93 0.63
N GLU A 123 18.62 11.96 0.78
CA GLU A 123 18.26 13.35 0.44
C GLU A 123 18.08 13.57 -1.07
N ASP A 124 18.73 12.75 -1.91
CA ASP A 124 18.68 12.84 -3.38
C ASP A 124 17.55 12.01 -4.01
N ALA A 125 16.53 11.65 -3.24
CA ALA A 125 15.42 10.84 -3.74
C ALA A 125 14.54 11.63 -4.74
N GLU A 126 14.27 11.03 -5.91
CA GLU A 126 13.32 11.56 -6.89
C GLU A 126 12.26 10.50 -7.26
N MET A 127 11.08 10.98 -7.67
CA MET A 127 9.93 10.13 -7.98
C MET A 127 9.24 10.56 -9.27
N TYR A 128 8.83 9.58 -10.06
CA TYR A 128 8.02 9.77 -11.26
C TYR A 128 6.67 9.08 -11.10
N SER A 129 5.61 9.88 -11.04
CA SER A 129 4.24 9.41 -10.86
C SER A 129 3.50 9.44 -12.19
N ILE A 130 3.23 8.28 -12.79
CA ILE A 130 2.67 8.14 -14.13
C ILE A 130 1.23 7.63 -14.03
N ASP A 131 0.28 8.43 -14.50
CA ASP A 131 -1.13 8.06 -14.54
C ASP A 131 -1.85 8.82 -15.65
N THR A 132 -2.93 8.24 -16.14
CA THR A 132 -3.89 8.90 -17.02
C THR A 132 -4.54 10.13 -16.37
N PHE A 133 -4.76 10.10 -15.05
CA PHE A 133 -5.63 11.00 -14.28
C PHE A 133 -7.05 11.11 -14.87
N GLU A 134 -7.49 10.08 -15.57
CA GLU A 134 -8.80 9.99 -16.24
C GLU A 134 -9.48 8.63 -15.94
N GLY A 135 -8.87 7.81 -15.08
CA GLY A 135 -9.26 6.42 -14.83
C GLY A 135 -8.76 5.48 -15.92
N HIS A 136 -9.19 4.23 -15.89
CA HIS A 136 -8.78 3.24 -16.89
C HIS A 136 -9.10 3.70 -18.32
N SER A 137 -8.11 3.65 -19.21
CA SER A 137 -8.32 3.96 -20.62
C SER A 137 -9.15 2.88 -21.29
N ALA A 138 -10.08 3.27 -22.16
CA ALA A 138 -10.80 2.33 -23.02
C ALA A 138 -9.86 1.48 -23.90
N LYS A 139 -8.67 2.02 -24.23
CA LYS A 139 -7.66 1.30 -25.03
C LYS A 139 -6.98 0.15 -24.27
N ASP A 140 -7.07 0.15 -22.95
CA ASP A 140 -6.36 -0.78 -22.07
C ASP A 140 -7.27 -1.87 -21.49
N ILE A 141 -8.59 -1.78 -21.71
CA ILE A 141 -9.54 -2.79 -21.27
C ILE A 141 -9.47 -4.00 -22.21
N ALA A 142 -8.69 -5.01 -21.83
CA ALA A 142 -8.65 -6.29 -22.52
C ALA A 142 -9.84 -7.19 -22.09
N PRO A 143 -10.19 -8.23 -22.87
CA PRO A 143 -11.25 -9.17 -22.49
C PRO A 143 -11.05 -9.87 -21.13
N ILE A 144 -9.79 -10.00 -20.69
CA ILE A 144 -9.46 -10.55 -19.37
C ILE A 144 -9.83 -9.60 -18.23
N ASP A 145 -9.84 -8.29 -18.49
CA ASP A 145 -10.11 -7.24 -17.51
C ASP A 145 -11.60 -6.83 -17.51
N SER A 146 -12.32 -7.08 -18.61
CA SER A 146 -13.67 -6.53 -18.84
C SER A 146 -14.75 -7.00 -17.86
N ASN A 147 -14.51 -8.07 -17.10
CA ASN A 147 -15.43 -8.55 -16.07
C ASN A 147 -15.39 -7.70 -14.78
N THR A 148 -14.27 -7.03 -14.52
CA THR A 148 -14.03 -6.27 -13.28
C THR A 148 -13.67 -4.81 -13.53
N HIS A 149 -13.22 -4.46 -14.73
CA HIS A 149 -12.76 -3.12 -15.11
C HIS A 149 -13.51 -2.60 -16.33
N SER A 150 -13.76 -1.29 -16.31
CA SER A 150 -14.42 -0.56 -17.38
C SER A 150 -13.69 0.77 -17.61
N ALA A 151 -13.85 1.34 -18.80
CA ALA A 151 -13.31 2.66 -19.11
C ALA A 151 -13.80 3.71 -18.08
N GLY A 152 -12.89 4.59 -17.64
CA GLY A 152 -13.19 5.64 -16.66
C GLY A 152 -13.32 5.17 -15.21
N LYS A 153 -13.17 3.86 -14.92
CA LYS A 153 -13.06 3.40 -13.53
C LYS A 153 -11.84 4.05 -12.87
N PHE A 154 -12.02 4.53 -11.63
CA PHE A 154 -11.04 5.34 -10.87
C PHE A 154 -10.79 6.77 -11.39
N ASN A 155 -11.74 7.38 -12.10
CA ASN A 155 -11.65 8.78 -12.57
C ASN A 155 -11.81 9.87 -11.48
N HIS A 156 -11.69 9.53 -10.20
CA HIS A 156 -11.88 10.48 -9.09
C HIS A 156 -10.64 11.32 -8.76
N ALA A 157 -9.70 11.44 -9.69
CA ALA A 157 -8.48 12.23 -9.58
C ALA A 157 -8.30 13.08 -10.83
N SER A 158 -7.82 14.31 -10.68
CA SER A 158 -7.35 15.13 -11.79
C SER A 158 -5.86 15.41 -11.66
N HIS A 159 -5.19 15.62 -12.78
CA HIS A 159 -3.75 15.89 -12.82
C HIS A 159 -3.40 17.15 -12.02
N GLU A 160 -4.21 18.19 -12.11
CA GLU A 160 -4.00 19.46 -11.40
C GLU A 160 -4.12 19.30 -9.88
N ASP A 161 -5.13 18.56 -9.40
CA ASP A 161 -5.31 18.30 -7.98
C ASP A 161 -4.16 17.47 -7.41
N VAL A 162 -3.74 16.43 -8.13
CA VAL A 162 -2.60 15.59 -7.73
C VAL A 162 -1.30 16.39 -7.75
N LYS A 163 -1.04 17.18 -8.79
CA LYS A 163 0.15 18.03 -8.88
C LYS A 163 0.20 19.05 -7.74
N LYS A 164 -0.95 19.63 -7.37
CA LYS A 164 -1.05 20.53 -6.20
C LYS A 164 -0.79 19.78 -4.90
N TYR A 165 -1.38 18.61 -4.72
CA TYR A 165 -1.21 17.78 -3.52
C TYR A 165 0.24 17.33 -3.31
N LEU A 166 0.95 17.01 -4.39
CA LEU A 166 2.35 16.57 -4.37
C LEU A 166 3.37 17.72 -4.43
N SER A 167 2.90 18.98 -4.46
CA SER A 167 3.79 20.14 -4.53
C SER A 167 4.72 20.22 -3.32
N GLY A 168 5.97 20.63 -3.57
CA GLY A 168 7.01 20.72 -2.54
C GLY A 168 7.76 19.40 -2.26
N LEU A 169 7.40 18.31 -2.94
CA LEU A 169 8.16 17.05 -2.93
C LEU A 169 8.89 16.88 -4.27
N PRO A 170 10.00 16.13 -4.32
CA PRO A 170 10.75 15.84 -5.55
C PRO A 170 10.01 14.82 -6.44
N ILE A 171 8.79 15.15 -6.84
CA ILE A 171 7.89 14.28 -7.60
C ILE A 171 7.52 14.94 -8.92
N THR A 172 7.71 14.22 -10.02
CA THR A 172 7.25 14.59 -11.35
C THR A 172 5.97 13.81 -11.69
N ALA A 173 4.83 14.49 -11.68
CA ALA A 173 3.53 13.90 -12.06
C ALA A 173 3.32 13.98 -13.59
N ILE A 174 3.37 12.83 -14.27
CA ILE A 174 3.27 12.69 -15.73
C ILE A 174 1.86 12.21 -16.08
N LYS A 175 1.14 13.02 -16.85
CA LYS A 175 -0.21 12.68 -17.35
C LYS A 175 -0.12 11.88 -18.64
N GLY A 176 -0.69 10.67 -18.63
CA GLY A 176 -0.89 9.83 -19.81
C GLY A 176 -0.82 8.34 -19.49
N ARG A 177 -1.20 7.52 -20.48
CA ARG A 177 -1.01 6.06 -20.42
C ARG A 177 0.49 5.75 -20.45
N ILE A 178 0.93 4.75 -19.69
CA ILE A 178 2.36 4.41 -19.58
C ILE A 178 2.98 4.10 -20.95
N GLU A 179 2.23 3.47 -21.84
CA GLU A 179 2.59 3.16 -23.22
C GLU A 179 2.92 4.41 -24.03
N ASP A 180 2.19 5.50 -23.77
CA ASP A 180 2.25 6.72 -24.56
C ASP A 180 3.34 7.67 -24.02
N VAL A 181 3.63 7.64 -22.71
CA VAL A 181 4.50 8.63 -22.04
C VAL A 181 5.82 8.09 -21.49
N SER A 182 6.04 6.77 -21.48
CA SER A 182 7.27 6.18 -20.91
C SER A 182 8.56 6.67 -21.57
N HIS A 183 8.48 7.18 -22.80
CA HIS A 183 9.64 7.77 -23.49
C HIS A 183 10.24 8.97 -22.74
N THR A 184 9.43 9.69 -21.95
CA THR A 184 9.86 10.86 -21.15
C THR A 184 10.77 10.52 -19.98
N THR A 185 10.84 9.24 -19.59
CA THR A 185 11.68 8.74 -18.49
C THR A 185 12.61 7.62 -18.97
N ALA A 186 12.77 7.47 -20.29
CA ALA A 186 13.50 6.35 -20.88
C ALA A 186 15.01 6.39 -20.60
N ASP A 187 15.56 7.56 -20.28
CA ASP A 187 16.95 7.81 -19.89
C ASP A 187 17.24 7.48 -18.42
N LYS A 188 16.20 7.26 -17.60
CA LYS A 188 16.33 7.01 -16.17
C LYS A 188 16.63 5.54 -15.85
N LYS A 189 17.30 5.36 -14.72
CA LYS A 189 17.40 4.10 -13.98
C LYS A 189 16.64 4.23 -12.68
N PHE A 190 15.92 3.19 -12.28
CA PHE A 190 15.02 3.20 -11.12
C PHE A 190 15.48 2.19 -10.07
N ASN A 191 15.49 2.56 -8.80
CA ASN A 191 15.79 1.67 -7.69
C ASN A 191 14.53 0.92 -7.23
N VAL A 192 13.37 1.59 -7.26
CA VAL A 192 12.08 1.00 -6.88
C VAL A 192 11.00 1.44 -7.87
N VAL A 193 10.21 0.49 -8.33
CA VAL A 193 9.04 0.75 -9.18
C VAL A 193 7.82 0.07 -8.58
N HIS A 194 6.78 0.86 -8.33
CA HIS A 194 5.46 0.40 -7.88
C HIS A 194 4.50 0.36 -9.08
N ILE A 195 3.97 -0.81 -9.41
CA ILE A 195 3.02 -0.98 -10.53
C ILE A 195 1.65 -1.34 -9.93
N ASP A 196 0.67 -0.45 -10.09
CA ASP A 196 -0.69 -0.57 -9.52
C ASP A 196 -1.75 -0.10 -10.55
N THR A 197 -1.75 -0.73 -11.73
CA THR A 197 -2.64 -0.34 -12.85
C THR A 197 -3.91 -1.16 -12.96
N ASP A 198 -4.01 -2.27 -12.22
CA ASP A 198 -5.07 -3.29 -12.24
C ASP A 198 -5.40 -3.93 -13.61
N LEU A 199 -4.74 -3.53 -14.70
CA LEU A 199 -5.04 -3.97 -16.07
C LEU A 199 -3.90 -4.77 -16.66
N TYR A 200 -4.22 -5.84 -17.40
CA TYR A 200 -3.21 -6.70 -18.01
C TYR A 200 -2.23 -5.95 -18.93
N GLY A 201 -2.76 -5.10 -19.82
CA GLY A 201 -1.97 -4.39 -20.83
C GLY A 201 -0.92 -3.45 -20.21
N PRO A 202 -1.35 -2.43 -19.43
CA PRO A 202 -0.46 -1.51 -18.75
C PRO A 202 0.52 -2.18 -17.78
N THR A 203 0.09 -3.23 -17.05
CA THR A 203 1.00 -4.01 -16.19
C THR A 203 2.09 -4.71 -17.00
N LYS A 204 1.71 -5.42 -18.07
CA LYS A 204 2.67 -6.12 -18.96
C LYS A 204 3.66 -5.14 -19.60
N TYR A 205 3.16 -4.00 -20.08
CA TYR A 205 4.01 -2.97 -20.66
C TYR A 205 4.99 -2.41 -19.63
N SER A 206 4.49 -2.07 -18.44
CA SER A 206 5.30 -1.53 -17.33
C SER A 206 6.43 -2.49 -16.95
N LEU A 207 6.14 -3.79 -16.80
CA LEU A 207 7.16 -4.80 -16.52
C LEU A 207 8.26 -4.84 -17.61
N GLY A 208 7.87 -4.80 -18.88
CA GLY A 208 8.82 -4.78 -20.00
C GLY A 208 9.67 -3.50 -20.07
N PHE A 209 9.08 -2.35 -19.76
CA PHE A 209 9.74 -1.04 -19.80
C PHE A 209 10.70 -0.86 -18.62
N PHE A 210 10.23 -1.11 -17.39
CA PHE A 210 10.99 -0.90 -16.15
C PHE A 210 11.97 -2.04 -15.86
N GLY A 211 11.68 -3.28 -16.29
CA GLY A 211 12.60 -4.42 -16.11
C GLY A 211 13.99 -4.16 -16.70
N LYS A 212 14.08 -3.46 -17.82
CA LYS A 212 15.35 -3.07 -18.47
C LYS A 212 16.04 -1.87 -17.79
N ARG A 213 15.33 -1.20 -16.89
CA ARG A 213 15.68 0.10 -16.30
C ARG A 213 15.80 0.06 -14.79
N LEU A 214 15.62 -1.09 -14.15
CA LEU A 214 16.02 -1.20 -12.75
C LEU A 214 17.52 -1.05 -12.62
N ALA A 215 17.92 -0.35 -11.56
CA ALA A 215 19.28 -0.32 -11.10
C ALA A 215 19.69 -1.74 -10.70
N THR A 216 20.86 -2.17 -11.17
CA THR A 216 21.44 -3.49 -10.84
C THR A 216 21.91 -3.58 -9.39
N GLU A 217 22.08 -2.44 -8.74
CA GLU A 217 22.41 -2.30 -7.32
C GLU A 217 21.12 -1.99 -6.54
N GLY A 218 20.73 -2.88 -5.62
CA GLY A 218 19.59 -2.65 -4.72
C GLY A 218 18.19 -2.66 -5.36
N GLY A 219 18.04 -3.03 -6.64
CA GLY A 219 16.75 -3.00 -7.34
C GLY A 219 15.71 -4.01 -6.81
N GLY A 220 14.56 -3.52 -6.36
CA GLY A 220 13.40 -4.33 -5.99
C GLY A 220 12.25 -4.14 -6.98
N HIS A 221 11.70 -5.25 -7.51
CA HIS A 221 10.47 -5.25 -8.31
C HIS A 221 9.27 -5.59 -7.41
N TYR A 222 8.28 -4.70 -7.31
CA TYR A 222 6.99 -5.04 -6.70
C TYR A 222 5.87 -4.82 -7.72
N CYS A 223 5.34 -5.93 -8.22
CA CYS A 223 4.20 -5.97 -9.14
C CYS A 223 3.04 -6.65 -8.42
N ARG A 224 1.85 -6.06 -8.49
CA ARG A 224 0.61 -6.72 -8.13
C ARG A 224 -0.08 -7.27 -9.36
#